data_AF-A0A9D0KM74-F1
#
_entry.id   AF-A0A9D0KM74-F1
#
_cell.length_a   1.000
_cell.length_b   1.000
_cell.length_c   1.000
_cell.angle_alpha   90.00
_cell.angle_beta   90.00
_cell.angle_gamma   90.00
#
_symmetry.space_group_name_H-M   'P 1'
#
loop_
_entity.id
_entity.type
_entity.pdbx_description
1 polymer ?
#
loop_
_entity_poly.entity_id
_entity_poly.type
_entity_poly.pdbx_seq_one_letter_code
_entity_poly.pdbx_strand_id
1 'polypeptide(L)'
;YKLLGLFPSRVHLIGVEGGQRFYPLGADALGRDVFARLLIGGQVSLTVGLVGVALTIVFGSIMGALSGYVGGLADDIIQRVIELIMSFPTVPLWAALAAALPPISADFTTLDRYFLITVILSLVNWTGLARQLRAKVMAYRESDFVMAALAAGASDRRIIFVHMLPNASSHIIVVAALSIPGMILGETALSFLGLGILPPAVSWGSMLTDAQHVAVVIEHPWLMTPGVAVILAVLFYAFLGDALRDAADPYSI
;
A
#
# COMPACT_ATOMS: atom_id res chain seq x y z
N TYR A 1 -2.58 -40.68 -8.11
CA TYR A 1 -2.43 -39.33 -8.69
C TYR A 1 -1.02 -38.80 -8.39
N LYS A 2 -0.59 -37.67 -8.97
CA LYS A 2 0.65 -37.02 -8.53
C LYS A 2 0.34 -36.06 -7.39
N LEU A 3 0.86 -36.31 -6.19
CA LEU A 3 0.79 -35.38 -5.08
C LEU A 3 1.53 -34.09 -5.46
N LEU A 4 0.83 -32.96 -5.47
CA LEU A 4 1.33 -31.65 -5.92
C LEU A 4 1.97 -31.67 -7.32
N GLY A 5 1.59 -32.61 -8.19
CA GLY A 5 2.19 -32.77 -9.52
C GLY A 5 3.60 -33.38 -9.55
N LEU A 6 4.20 -33.68 -8.38
CA LEU A 6 5.60 -34.09 -8.25
C LEU A 6 5.78 -35.58 -7.94
N PHE A 7 5.04 -36.12 -6.96
CA PHE A 7 5.27 -37.49 -6.47
C PHE A 7 4.11 -38.43 -6.84
N PRO A 8 4.36 -39.56 -7.53
CA PRO A 8 3.31 -40.55 -7.77
C PRO A 8 2.88 -41.16 -6.43
N SER A 9 1.65 -40.87 -6.01
CA SER A 9 1.07 -41.37 -4.76
C SER A 9 -0.25 -42.10 -5.03
N ARG A 10 -0.49 -43.15 -4.25
CA ARG A 10 -1.77 -43.87 -4.18
C ARG A 10 -2.63 -43.44 -2.99
N VAL A 11 -2.06 -42.67 -2.06
CA VAL A 11 -2.76 -42.15 -0.88
C VAL A 11 -3.51 -40.89 -1.30
N HIS A 12 -4.84 -40.98 -1.38
CA HIS A 12 -5.72 -39.83 -1.63
C HIS A 12 -6.01 -39.15 -0.29
N LEU A 13 -5.32 -38.04 -0.02
CA LEU A 13 -5.53 -37.27 1.21
C LEU A 13 -6.92 -36.63 1.27
N ILE A 14 -7.45 -36.24 0.10
CA ILE A 14 -8.75 -35.61 -0.06
C ILE A 14 -9.40 -36.24 -1.28
N GLY A 15 -10.59 -36.82 -1.10
CA GLY A 15 -11.40 -37.41 -2.15
C GLY A 15 -12.85 -36.99 -1.95
N VAL A 16 -13.53 -36.65 -3.04
CA VAL A 16 -14.96 -36.32 -3.01
C VAL A 16 -15.69 -37.32 -3.89
N GLU A 17 -16.75 -37.91 -3.37
CA GLU A 17 -17.57 -38.85 -4.13
C GLU A 17 -18.35 -38.13 -5.23
N GLY A 18 -18.54 -38.80 -6.37
CA GLY A 18 -19.47 -38.34 -7.41
C GLY A 18 -19.10 -37.06 -8.17
N GLY A 19 -17.82 -36.67 -8.22
CA GLY A 19 -17.38 -35.47 -8.98
C GLY A 19 -17.76 -34.14 -8.31
N GLN A 20 -18.11 -34.17 -7.03
CA GLN A 20 -18.37 -32.98 -6.22
C GLN A 20 -17.10 -32.14 -6.03
N ARG A 21 -17.27 -30.83 -5.84
CA ARG A 21 -16.15 -29.89 -5.65
C ARG A 21 -15.73 -29.86 -4.18
N PHE A 22 -14.42 -29.91 -3.95
CA PHE A 22 -13.83 -29.69 -2.64
C PHE A 22 -13.47 -28.22 -2.47
N TYR A 23 -13.87 -27.62 -1.34
CA TYR A 23 -13.60 -26.23 -0.99
C TYR A 23 -12.71 -26.19 0.26
N PRO A 24 -11.39 -25.99 0.13
CA PRO A 24 -10.44 -26.11 1.25
C PRO A 24 -10.73 -25.18 2.43
N LEU A 25 -11.24 -23.97 2.14
CA LEU A 25 -11.66 -22.98 3.13
C LEU A 25 -13.18 -22.70 3.05
N GLY A 26 -13.96 -23.67 2.57
CA GLY A 26 -15.39 -23.50 2.36
C GLY A 26 -15.75 -22.58 1.19
N ALA A 27 -17.04 -22.33 1.05
CA ALA A 27 -17.60 -21.49 0.01
C ALA A 27 -18.22 -20.21 0.60
N ASP A 28 -18.34 -19.18 -0.23
CA ASP A 28 -19.12 -17.98 0.09
C ASP A 28 -20.62 -18.17 -0.15
N ALA A 29 -21.42 -17.14 0.14
CA ALA A 29 -22.88 -17.15 -0.06
C ALA A 29 -23.30 -17.40 -1.53
N LEU A 30 -22.40 -17.21 -2.49
CA LEU A 30 -22.62 -17.44 -3.92
C LEU A 30 -22.04 -18.78 -4.40
N GLY A 31 -21.56 -19.63 -3.50
CA GLY A 31 -20.97 -20.95 -3.81
C GLY A 31 -19.56 -20.88 -4.42
N ARG A 32 -18.86 -19.76 -4.30
CA ARG A 32 -17.50 -19.57 -4.83
C ARG A 32 -16.47 -20.03 -3.81
N ASP A 33 -15.35 -20.56 -4.30
CA ASP A 33 -14.25 -21.07 -3.44
C ASP A 33 -13.52 -19.93 -2.71
N VAL A 34 -13.61 -19.94 -1.38
CA VAL A 34 -12.98 -18.94 -0.52
C VAL A 34 -11.46 -19.03 -0.59
N PHE A 35 -10.89 -20.23 -0.74
CA PHE A 35 -9.44 -20.39 -0.84
C PHE A 35 -8.89 -19.78 -2.13
N ALA A 36 -9.53 -20.06 -3.27
CA ALA A 36 -9.18 -19.42 -4.54
C ALA A 36 -9.34 -17.89 -4.47
N ARG A 37 -10.44 -17.41 -3.90
CA ARG A 37 -10.67 -15.96 -3.69
C ARG A 37 -9.60 -15.33 -2.79
N LEU A 38 -9.13 -16.04 -1.77
CA LEU A 38 -8.07 -15.56 -0.87
C LEU A 38 -6.75 -15.33 -1.62
N LEU A 39 -6.38 -16.25 -2.52
CA LEU A 39 -5.17 -16.14 -3.34
C LEU A 39 -5.28 -15.03 -4.39
N ILE A 40 -6.39 -14.96 -5.10
CA ILE A 40 -6.63 -13.92 -6.12
C ILE A 40 -6.75 -12.54 -5.47
N GLY A 41 -7.49 -12.43 -4.36
CA GLY A 41 -7.64 -11.21 -3.60
C GLY A 41 -6.34 -10.72 -2.98
N GLY A 42 -5.45 -11.66 -2.62
CA GLY A 42 -4.11 -11.34 -2.15
C GLY A 42 -3.26 -10.62 -3.19
N GLN A 43 -3.41 -10.95 -4.48
CA GLN A 43 -2.71 -10.22 -5.54
C GLN A 43 -3.11 -8.75 -5.52
N VAL A 44 -4.42 -8.46 -5.47
CA VAL A 44 -4.94 -7.09 -5.45
C VAL A 44 -4.50 -6.34 -4.20
N SER A 45 -4.72 -6.89 -3.00
CA SER A 45 -4.39 -6.19 -1.75
C SER A 45 -2.89 -5.94 -1.60
N LEU A 46 -2.04 -6.89 -2.01
CA LEU A 46 -0.59 -6.71 -1.97
C LEU A 46 -0.09 -5.70 -3.02
N THR A 47 -0.65 -5.70 -4.23
CA THR A 47 -0.23 -4.75 -5.27
C THR A 47 -0.68 -3.33 -4.95
N VAL A 48 -1.85 -3.12 -4.33
CA VAL A 48 -2.23 -1.77 -3.84
C VAL A 48 -1.20 -1.26 -2.84
N GLY A 49 -0.76 -2.12 -1.91
CA GLY A 49 0.30 -1.80 -0.95
C GLY A 49 1.58 -1.29 -1.63
N LEU A 50 2.09 -2.05 -2.60
CA LEU A 50 3.35 -1.75 -3.28
C LEU A 50 3.24 -0.56 -4.24
N VAL A 51 2.21 -0.53 -5.08
CA VAL A 51 2.01 0.55 -6.06
C VAL A 51 1.70 1.86 -5.35
N GLY A 52 0.90 1.83 -4.29
CA GLY A 52 0.58 3.02 -3.50
C GLY A 52 1.82 3.60 -2.82
N VAL A 53 2.70 2.74 -2.28
CA VAL A 53 3.99 3.19 -1.73
C VAL A 53 4.91 3.73 -2.82
N ALA A 54 4.95 3.13 -4.02
CA ALA A 54 5.72 3.67 -5.13
C ALA A 54 5.27 5.10 -5.50
N LEU A 55 3.96 5.34 -5.58
CA LEU A 55 3.41 6.68 -5.79
C LEU A 55 3.75 7.64 -4.63
N THR A 56 3.68 7.15 -3.39
CA THR A 56 4.07 7.91 -2.19
C THR A 56 5.53 8.34 -2.26
N ILE A 57 6.44 7.46 -2.68
CA ILE A 57 7.86 7.79 -2.89
C ILE A 57 7.99 8.90 -3.94
N VAL A 58 7.33 8.76 -5.09
CA VAL A 58 7.43 9.73 -6.20
C VAL A 58 6.93 11.10 -5.74
N PHE A 59 5.70 11.19 -5.24
CA PHE A 59 5.11 12.47 -4.81
C PHE A 59 5.84 13.04 -3.59
N GLY A 60 6.10 12.21 -2.58
CA GLY A 60 6.76 12.62 -1.35
C GLY A 60 8.17 13.14 -1.60
N SER A 61 8.94 12.46 -2.45
CA SER A 61 10.32 12.85 -2.77
C SER A 61 10.40 14.11 -3.60
N ILE A 62 9.58 14.23 -4.64
CA ILE A 62 9.57 15.42 -5.49
C ILE A 62 9.13 16.64 -4.69
N MET A 63 8.00 16.52 -3.98
CA MET A 63 7.44 17.66 -3.25
C MET A 63 8.31 18.03 -2.05
N GLY A 64 8.80 17.05 -1.28
CA GLY A 64 9.69 17.30 -0.14
C GLY A 64 11.01 17.94 -0.55
N ALA A 65 11.65 17.45 -1.62
CA ALA A 65 12.89 18.02 -2.12
C ALA A 65 12.69 19.43 -2.71
N LEU A 66 11.60 19.65 -3.45
CA LEU A 66 11.29 20.98 -3.98
C LEU A 66 11.05 21.99 -2.85
N SER A 67 10.22 21.62 -1.87
CA SER A 67 9.91 22.41 -0.66
C SER A 67 11.18 22.78 0.11
N GLY A 68 12.05 21.80 0.36
CA GLY A 68 13.28 22.01 1.14
C GLY A 68 14.39 22.74 0.40
N TYR A 69 14.52 22.55 -0.91
CA TYR A 69 15.60 23.16 -1.70
C TYR A 69 15.30 24.61 -2.04
N VAL A 70 14.15 24.86 -2.68
CA VAL A 70 13.78 26.18 -3.20
C VAL A 70 13.41 27.14 -2.07
N GLY A 71 12.72 26.65 -1.04
CA GLY A 71 12.23 27.51 0.05
C GLY A 71 11.17 28.52 -0.41
N GLY A 72 10.95 29.55 0.42
CA GLY A 72 10.08 30.69 0.10
C GLY A 72 8.64 30.29 -0.22
N LEU A 73 8.04 30.94 -1.23
CA LEU A 73 6.64 30.75 -1.57
C LEU A 73 6.30 29.30 -2.00
N ALA A 74 7.22 28.63 -2.69
CA ALA A 74 7.01 27.24 -3.10
C ALA A 74 6.91 26.31 -1.88
N ASP A 75 7.80 26.50 -0.91
CA ASP A 75 7.77 25.80 0.37
C ASP A 75 6.48 26.07 1.14
N ASP A 76 6.11 27.34 1.28
CA ASP A 76 4.89 27.75 1.97
C ASP A 76 3.66 27.09 1.35
N ILE A 77 3.48 27.14 0.02
CA ILE A 77 2.32 26.54 -0.64
C ILE A 77 2.29 25.02 -0.42
N ILE A 78 3.42 24.34 -0.60
CA ILE A 78 3.50 22.88 -0.42
C ILE A 78 3.17 22.49 1.02
N GLN A 79 3.73 23.19 2.00
CA GLN A 79 3.45 22.93 3.41
C GLN A 79 2.00 23.22 3.78
N ARG A 80 1.37 24.28 3.25
CA ARG A 80 -0.06 24.56 3.50
C ARG A 80 -0.97 23.48 2.91
N VAL A 81 -0.65 22.97 1.73
CA VAL A 81 -1.40 21.84 1.14
C VAL A 81 -1.25 20.59 2.01
N ILE A 82 -0.04 20.30 2.48
CA ILE A 82 0.22 19.16 3.39
C ILE A 82 -0.55 19.32 4.70
N GLU A 83 -0.48 20.49 5.34
CA GLU A 83 -1.20 20.77 6.59
C GLU A 83 -2.71 20.65 6.42
N LEU A 84 -3.25 21.15 5.30
CA LEU A 84 -4.66 21.00 4.96
C LEU A 84 -5.06 19.53 4.85
N ILE A 85 -4.32 18.71 4.12
CA ILE A 85 -4.60 17.27 3.98
C ILE A 85 -4.52 16.57 5.35
N MET A 86 -3.47 16.86 6.13
CA MET A 86 -3.26 16.24 7.44
C MET A 86 -4.25 16.72 8.51
N SER A 87 -4.95 17.83 8.29
CA SER A 87 -6.00 18.32 9.20
C SER A 87 -7.24 17.42 9.22
N PHE A 88 -7.46 16.64 8.16
CA PHE A 88 -8.57 15.70 8.08
C PHE A 88 -8.19 14.34 8.69
N PRO A 89 -9.11 13.67 9.41
CA PRO A 89 -8.93 12.28 9.77
C PRO A 89 -8.75 11.39 8.52
N THR A 90 -7.70 10.57 8.50
CA THR A 90 -7.27 9.81 7.31
C THR A 90 -8.35 8.89 6.75
N VAL A 91 -8.97 8.06 7.59
CA VAL A 91 -9.99 7.09 7.14
C VAL A 91 -11.25 7.79 6.60
N PRO A 92 -11.83 8.79 7.29
CA PRO A 92 -12.92 9.60 6.73
C PRO A 92 -12.57 10.29 5.42
N LEU A 93 -11.37 10.86 5.27
CA LEU A 93 -10.95 11.50 4.02
C LEU A 93 -10.90 10.49 2.87
N TRP A 94 -10.28 9.32 3.11
CA TRP A 94 -10.25 8.24 2.13
C TRP A 94 -11.64 7.76 1.75
N ALA A 95 -12.53 7.57 2.74
CA ALA A 95 -13.90 7.15 2.50
C ALA A 95 -14.68 8.17 1.67
N ALA A 96 -14.55 9.47 1.98
CA ALA A 96 -15.21 10.55 1.23
C ALA A 96 -14.74 10.59 -0.23
N LEU A 97 -13.43 10.48 -0.47
CA LEU A 97 -12.86 10.46 -1.82
C LEU A 97 -13.25 9.20 -2.59
N ALA A 98 -13.25 8.04 -1.94
CA ALA A 98 -13.63 6.76 -2.54
C ALA A 98 -15.13 6.70 -2.87
N ALA A 99 -15.98 7.28 -2.01
CA ALA A 99 -17.42 7.38 -2.23
C ALA A 99 -17.79 8.32 -3.38
N ALA A 100 -16.93 9.30 -3.69
CA ALA A 100 -17.10 10.19 -4.84
C ALA A 100 -16.78 9.53 -6.20
N LEU A 101 -16.19 8.31 -6.20
CA LEU A 101 -15.89 7.59 -7.43
C LEU A 101 -17.17 7.08 -8.10
N PRO A 102 -17.28 7.19 -9.44
CA PRO A 102 -18.45 6.72 -10.17
C PRO A 102 -18.63 5.20 -10.01
N PRO A 103 -19.87 4.69 -10.04
CA PRO A 103 -20.12 3.26 -9.99
C PRO A 103 -19.46 2.56 -11.18
N ILE A 104 -19.15 1.27 -11.02
CA ILE A 104 -18.55 0.48 -12.09
C ILE A 104 -19.53 0.41 -13.27
N SER A 105 -19.05 0.80 -14.45
CA SER A 105 -19.83 0.88 -15.69
C SER A 105 -18.96 0.50 -16.89
N ALA A 106 -19.51 0.53 -18.11
CA ALA A 106 -18.74 0.24 -19.32
C ALA A 106 -17.59 1.24 -19.54
N ASP A 107 -17.78 2.49 -19.12
CA ASP A 107 -16.80 3.57 -19.25
C ASP A 107 -15.88 3.69 -18.02
N PHE A 108 -16.26 3.08 -16.89
CA PHE A 108 -15.51 3.09 -15.65
C PHE A 108 -15.29 1.67 -15.12
N THR A 109 -14.13 1.12 -15.45
CA THR A 109 -13.81 -0.29 -15.22
C THR A 109 -13.34 -0.55 -13.79
N THR A 110 -13.26 -1.82 -13.42
CA THR A 110 -12.68 -2.24 -12.14
C THR A 110 -11.20 -1.88 -12.01
N LEU A 111 -10.47 -1.81 -13.13
CA LEU A 111 -9.08 -1.36 -13.13
C LEU A 111 -8.96 0.14 -12.86
N ASP A 112 -9.88 0.95 -13.41
CA ASP A 112 -9.91 2.39 -13.15
C ASP A 112 -10.19 2.66 -11.67
N ARG A 113 -11.15 1.94 -11.09
CA ARG A 113 -11.43 1.99 -9.65
C ARG A 113 -10.21 1.59 -8.82
N TYR A 114 -9.56 0.46 -9.15
CA TYR A 114 -8.34 0.01 -8.47
C TYR A 114 -7.25 1.09 -8.50
N PHE A 115 -7.01 1.68 -9.68
CA PHE A 115 -6.00 2.71 -9.85
C PHE A 115 -6.33 3.96 -9.02
N LEU A 116 -7.58 4.44 -9.08
CA LEU A 116 -8.00 5.62 -8.33
C LEU A 116 -7.99 5.40 -6.82
N ILE A 117 -8.39 4.22 -6.33
CA ILE A 117 -8.25 3.88 -4.90
C ILE A 117 -6.77 3.91 -4.50
N THR A 118 -5.88 3.33 -5.30
CA THR A 118 -4.44 3.36 -5.04
C THR A 118 -3.90 4.79 -5.01
N VAL A 119 -4.34 5.65 -5.93
CA VAL A 119 -3.99 7.08 -5.95
C VAL A 119 -4.53 7.80 -4.70
N ILE A 120 -5.79 7.59 -4.32
CA ILE A 120 -6.41 8.20 -3.13
C ILE A 120 -5.62 7.86 -1.86
N LEU A 121 -5.27 6.59 -1.67
CA LEU A 121 -4.48 6.17 -0.51
C LEU A 121 -3.09 6.84 -0.51
N SER A 122 -2.46 6.91 -1.68
CA SER A 122 -1.15 7.55 -1.87
C SER A 122 -1.18 9.07 -1.64
N LEU A 123 -2.26 9.74 -2.01
CA LEU A 123 -2.47 11.19 -1.89
C LEU A 123 -2.52 11.70 -0.45
N VAL A 124 -2.75 10.81 0.52
CA VAL A 124 -2.63 11.18 1.94
C VAL A 124 -1.27 10.78 2.49
N ASN A 125 -0.76 9.62 2.09
CA ASN A 125 0.45 9.06 2.67
C ASN A 125 1.74 9.80 2.26
N TRP A 126 1.78 10.43 1.08
CA TRP A 126 2.97 11.18 0.62
C TRP A 126 3.35 12.37 1.51
N THR A 127 2.37 12.93 2.24
CA THR A 127 2.55 14.11 3.10
C THR A 127 3.60 13.88 4.19
N GLY A 128 3.61 12.69 4.79
CA GLY A 128 4.56 12.31 5.83
C GLY A 128 5.99 12.24 5.29
N LEU A 129 6.20 11.58 4.16
CA LEU A 129 7.51 11.49 3.50
C LEU A 129 8.00 12.86 3.04
N ALA A 130 7.12 13.69 2.46
CA ALA A 130 7.46 15.03 1.99
C ALA A 130 7.98 15.93 3.12
N ARG A 131 7.34 15.90 4.30
CA ARG A 131 7.80 16.70 5.46
C ARG A 131 9.16 16.25 5.97
N GLN A 132 9.39 14.94 6.04
CA GLN A 132 10.67 14.38 6.49
C GLN A 132 11.79 14.71 5.50
N LEU A 133 11.53 14.56 4.20
CA LEU A 133 12.49 14.92 3.17
C LEU A 133 12.75 16.41 3.10
N ARG A 134 11.74 17.27 3.27
CA ARG A 134 11.93 18.72 3.38
C ARG A 134 12.98 19.04 4.45
N ALA A 135 12.82 18.48 5.66
CA ALA A 135 13.76 18.73 6.76
C ALA A 135 15.19 18.29 6.41
N LYS A 136 15.35 17.10 5.81
CA LYS A 136 16.66 16.60 5.36
C LYS A 136 17.26 17.46 4.25
N VAL A 137 16.46 17.87 3.27
CA VAL A 137 16.91 18.67 2.13
C VAL A 137 17.32 20.07 2.57
N MET A 138 16.61 20.68 3.52
CA MET A 138 17.04 21.94 4.14
C MET A 138 18.42 21.81 4.80
N ALA A 139 18.66 20.70 5.52
CA ALA A 139 19.97 20.43 6.11
C ALA A 139 21.06 20.18 5.05
N TYR A 140 20.74 19.44 3.98
CA TYR A 140 21.67 19.17 2.88
C TYR A 140 22.04 20.44 2.11
N ARG A 141 21.10 21.38 1.96
CA ARG A 141 21.34 22.63 1.24
C ARG A 141 22.51 23.43 1.81
N GLU A 142 22.77 23.33 3.11
CA GLU A 142 23.87 24.03 3.80
C GLU A 142 25.16 23.21 3.89
N SER A 143 25.21 22.02 3.28
CA SER A 143 26.37 21.13 3.36
C SER A 143 27.44 21.39 2.28
N ASP A 144 28.68 21.04 2.59
CA ASP A 144 29.84 21.25 1.72
C ASP A 144 29.69 20.61 0.34
N PHE A 145 29.05 19.44 0.23
CA PHE A 145 28.88 18.76 -1.06
C PHE A 145 27.96 19.53 -2.01
N VAL A 146 26.98 20.26 -1.47
CA VAL A 146 26.07 21.11 -2.26
C VAL A 146 26.79 22.38 -2.69
N MET A 147 27.54 23.00 -1.79
CA MET A 147 28.36 24.17 -2.11
C MET A 147 29.42 23.85 -3.17
N ALA A 148 30.06 22.69 -3.07
CA ALA A 148 31.00 22.21 -4.08
C ALA A 148 30.33 21.95 -5.44
N ALA A 149 29.13 21.35 -5.45
CA ALA A 149 28.37 21.12 -6.68
C ALA A 149 27.96 22.45 -7.36
N LEU A 150 27.52 23.44 -6.59
CA LEU A 150 27.21 24.79 -7.07
C LEU A 150 28.45 25.48 -7.66
N ALA A 151 29.59 25.42 -6.96
CA ALA A 151 30.86 25.96 -7.45
C ALA A 151 31.35 25.29 -8.73
N ALA A 152 31.02 24.00 -8.93
CA ALA A 152 31.28 23.25 -10.14
C ALA A 152 30.26 23.52 -11.28
N GLY A 153 29.31 24.45 -11.10
CA GLY A 153 28.32 24.82 -12.10
C GLY A 153 27.17 23.82 -12.27
N ALA A 154 26.87 23.00 -11.27
CA ALA A 154 25.71 22.11 -11.31
C ALA A 154 24.40 22.92 -11.29
N SER A 155 23.44 22.53 -12.13
CA SER A 155 22.09 23.10 -12.10
C SER A 155 21.29 22.59 -10.90
N ASP A 156 20.29 23.36 -10.47
CA ASP A 156 19.40 23.00 -9.35
C ASP A 156 18.78 21.61 -9.49
N ARG A 157 18.33 21.26 -10.71
CA ARG A 157 17.79 19.93 -11.00
C ARG A 157 18.83 18.84 -10.77
N ARG A 158 20.08 19.08 -11.17
CA ARG A 158 21.19 18.14 -10.94
C ARG A 158 21.47 18.01 -9.45
N ILE A 159 21.50 19.10 -8.70
CA ILE A 159 21.71 19.09 -7.25
C ILE A 159 20.63 18.26 -6.55
N ILE A 160 19.37 18.48 -6.89
CA ILE A 160 18.24 17.74 -6.29
C ILE A 160 18.30 16.25 -6.63
N PHE A 161 18.31 15.89 -7.93
CA PHE A 161 18.11 14.50 -8.36
C PHE A 161 19.38 13.65 -8.34
N VAL A 162 20.57 14.25 -8.42
CA VAL A 162 21.85 13.52 -8.46
C VAL A 162 22.58 13.56 -7.13
N HIS A 163 22.37 14.59 -6.30
CA HIS A 163 23.11 14.73 -5.05
C HIS A 163 22.21 14.60 -3.82
N MET A 164 21.11 15.34 -3.73
CA MET A 164 20.28 15.36 -2.51
C MET A 164 19.40 14.13 -2.34
N LEU A 165 18.61 13.77 -3.35
CA LEU A 165 17.71 12.60 -3.28
C LEU A 165 18.48 11.29 -3.12
N PRO A 166 19.60 11.04 -3.85
CA PRO A 166 20.41 9.85 -3.60
C PRO A 166 21.00 9.80 -2.19
N ASN A 167 21.40 10.94 -1.62
CA ASN A 167 21.89 11.00 -0.24
C ASN A 167 20.75 10.77 0.79
N ALA A 168 19.50 11.07 0.45
CA ALA A 168 18.34 10.72 1.28
C ALA A 168 17.81 9.28 1.04
N SER A 169 18.36 8.53 0.09
CA SER A 169 17.77 7.26 -0.39
C SER A 169 17.53 6.24 0.72
N SER A 170 18.48 6.05 1.65
CA SER A 170 18.32 5.14 2.79
C SER A 170 17.10 5.51 3.63
N HIS A 171 16.88 6.80 3.89
CA HIS A 171 15.70 7.26 4.62
C HIS A 171 14.41 7.06 3.83
N ILE A 172 14.43 7.34 2.52
CA ILE A 172 13.27 7.16 1.63
C ILE A 172 12.84 5.69 1.62
N ILE A 173 13.80 4.77 1.46
CA ILE A 173 13.54 3.33 1.40
C ILE A 173 12.93 2.83 2.71
N VAL A 174 13.49 3.25 3.85
CA VAL A 174 13.00 2.86 5.18
C VAL A 174 11.58 3.36 5.42
N VAL A 175 11.32 4.65 5.19
CA VAL A 175 9.98 5.23 5.38
C VAL A 175 8.97 4.58 4.43
N ALA A 176 9.38 4.30 3.20
CA ALA A 176 8.53 3.62 2.22
C ALA A 176 8.18 2.20 2.66
N ALA A 177 9.15 1.40 3.09
CA ALA A 177 8.92 0.03 3.54
C ALA A 177 7.95 -0.02 4.74
N LEU A 178 8.17 0.86 5.73
CA LEU A 178 7.29 1.01 6.90
C LEU A 178 5.88 1.52 6.56
N SER A 179 5.70 2.10 5.37
CA SER A 179 4.40 2.59 4.89
C SER A 179 3.55 1.51 4.22
N ILE A 180 4.14 0.39 3.78
CA ILE A 180 3.42 -0.69 3.08
C ILE A 180 2.29 -1.28 3.95
N PRO A 181 2.51 -1.61 5.24
CA PRO A 181 1.44 -2.13 6.09
C PRO A 181 0.24 -1.19 6.20
N GLY A 182 0.50 0.12 6.37
CA GLY A 182 -0.54 1.13 6.44
C GLY A 182 -1.34 1.24 5.14
N MET A 183 -0.69 1.07 3.99
CA MET A 183 -1.33 1.07 2.68
C MET A 183 -2.25 -0.15 2.49
N ILE A 184 -1.79 -1.35 2.87
CA ILE A 184 -2.59 -2.58 2.83
C ILE A 184 -3.81 -2.47 3.75
N LEU A 185 -3.62 -1.96 4.96
CA LEU A 185 -4.71 -1.74 5.92
C LEU A 185 -5.70 -0.69 5.41
N GLY A 186 -5.22 0.36 4.75
CA GLY A 186 -6.07 1.39 4.13
C GLY A 186 -6.97 0.83 3.04
N GLU A 187 -6.41 0.05 2.10
CA GLU A 187 -7.20 -0.65 1.08
C GLU A 187 -8.20 -1.62 1.72
N THR A 188 -7.73 -2.43 2.66
CA THR A 188 -8.56 -3.42 3.35
C THR A 188 -9.73 -2.74 4.06
N ALA A 189 -9.50 -1.62 4.75
CA ALA A 189 -10.53 -0.87 5.45
C ALA A 189 -11.57 -0.28 4.49
N LEU A 190 -11.15 0.35 3.38
CA LEU A 190 -12.09 0.90 2.40
C LEU A 190 -12.91 -0.20 1.72
N SER A 191 -12.27 -1.31 1.35
CA SER A 191 -12.95 -2.43 0.70
C SER A 191 -13.90 -3.14 1.67
N PHE A 192 -13.52 -3.28 2.95
CA PHE A 192 -14.38 -3.79 4.01
C PHE A 192 -15.63 -2.92 4.20
N LEU A 193 -15.48 -1.60 4.12
CA LEU A 193 -16.59 -0.63 4.16
C LEU A 193 -17.41 -0.56 2.86
N GLY A 194 -17.06 -1.33 1.83
CA GLY A 194 -17.76 -1.32 0.54
C GLY A 194 -17.48 -0.06 -0.31
N LEU A 195 -16.37 0.64 -0.05
CA LEU A 195 -15.97 1.85 -0.78
C LEU A 195 -14.73 1.64 -1.67
N GLY A 196 -13.93 0.61 -1.37
CA GLY A 196 -12.67 0.30 -2.06
C GLY A 196 -12.87 -0.52 -3.34
N ILE A 197 -12.28 -1.71 -3.35
CA ILE A 197 -12.40 -2.69 -4.42
C ILE A 197 -13.77 -3.37 -4.32
N LEU A 198 -14.51 -3.34 -5.43
CA LEU A 198 -15.87 -3.85 -5.53
C LEU A 198 -15.96 -5.02 -6.54
N PRO A 199 -16.96 -5.91 -6.41
CA PRO A 199 -17.24 -6.92 -7.41
C PRO A 199 -17.35 -6.32 -8.83
N PRO A 200 -16.81 -6.98 -9.88
CA PRO A 200 -16.36 -8.37 -9.92
C PRO A 200 -14.94 -8.64 -9.40
N ALA A 201 -14.15 -7.62 -9.05
CA ALA A 201 -12.84 -7.86 -8.42
C ALA A 201 -12.98 -8.34 -6.98
N VAL A 202 -11.92 -8.98 -6.51
CA VAL A 202 -11.80 -9.49 -5.15
C VAL A 202 -10.53 -8.90 -4.55
N SER A 203 -10.62 -8.42 -3.32
CA SER A 203 -9.52 -8.10 -2.42
C SER A 203 -9.77 -8.71 -1.04
N TRP A 204 -8.75 -8.78 -0.18
CA TRP A 204 -8.96 -9.27 1.18
C TRP A 204 -10.00 -8.46 1.95
N GLY A 205 -9.99 -7.13 1.79
CA GLY A 205 -11.00 -6.27 2.40
C GLY A 205 -12.43 -6.56 1.91
N SER A 206 -12.60 -6.75 0.60
CA SER A 206 -13.93 -7.07 0.03
C SER A 206 -14.47 -8.43 0.49
N MET A 207 -13.58 -9.38 0.81
CA MET A 207 -13.98 -10.68 1.34
C MET A 207 -14.40 -10.59 2.80
N LEU A 208 -13.86 -9.62 3.55
CA LEU A 208 -14.22 -9.38 4.95
C LEU A 208 -15.56 -8.66 5.12
N THR A 209 -16.13 -8.08 4.06
CA THR A 209 -17.45 -7.43 4.15
C THR A 209 -18.53 -8.38 4.66
N ASP A 210 -18.51 -9.65 4.24
CA ASP A 210 -19.47 -10.66 4.71
C ASP A 210 -19.38 -10.90 6.24
N ALA A 211 -18.19 -10.72 6.82
CA ALA A 211 -17.96 -10.87 8.26
C ALA A 211 -18.58 -9.74 9.10
N GLN A 212 -19.16 -8.70 8.49
CA GLN A 212 -19.95 -7.68 9.20
C GLN A 212 -21.27 -8.26 9.72
N HIS A 213 -21.77 -9.34 9.13
CA HIS A 213 -22.97 -10.02 9.59
C HIS A 213 -22.63 -10.98 10.73
N VAL A 214 -23.21 -10.74 11.92
CA VAL A 214 -22.95 -11.57 13.12
C VAL A 214 -23.23 -13.06 12.87
N ALA A 215 -24.24 -13.39 12.07
CA ALA A 215 -24.53 -14.77 11.69
C ALA A 215 -23.36 -15.44 10.95
N VAL A 216 -22.65 -14.71 10.08
CA VAL A 216 -21.47 -15.22 9.37
C VAL A 216 -20.34 -15.56 10.35
N VAL A 217 -20.14 -14.74 11.37
CA VAL A 217 -19.10 -14.98 12.39
C VAL A 217 -19.37 -16.26 13.17
N ILE A 218 -20.64 -16.58 13.44
CA ILE A 218 -21.05 -17.74 14.23
C ILE A 218 -21.11 -19.01 13.37
N GLU A 219 -21.75 -18.92 12.20
CA GLU A 219 -22.10 -20.09 11.38
C GLU A 219 -21.09 -20.38 10.27
N HIS A 220 -20.37 -19.35 9.79
CA HIS A 220 -19.47 -19.44 8.63
C HIS A 220 -18.09 -18.81 8.92
N PRO A 221 -17.39 -19.20 10.01
CA PRO A 221 -16.18 -18.52 10.47
C PRO A 221 -15.01 -18.55 9.47
N TRP A 222 -15.01 -19.47 8.50
CA TRP A 222 -14.01 -19.52 7.44
C TRP A 222 -14.02 -18.28 6.53
N LEU A 223 -15.13 -17.53 6.46
CA LEU A 223 -15.19 -16.26 5.73
C LEU A 223 -14.31 -15.16 6.34
N MET A 224 -13.85 -15.34 7.59
CA MET A 224 -12.90 -14.44 8.26
C MET A 224 -11.43 -14.75 7.97
N THR A 225 -11.14 -15.84 7.24
CA THR A 225 -9.76 -16.23 6.88
C THR A 225 -8.93 -15.14 6.18
N PRO A 226 -9.50 -14.19 5.39
CA PRO A 226 -8.72 -13.08 4.84
C PRO A 226 -8.12 -12.17 5.91
N GLY A 227 -8.73 -12.08 7.09
CA GLY A 227 -8.18 -11.32 8.21
C GLY A 227 -6.83 -11.88 8.67
N VAL A 228 -6.68 -13.20 8.67
CA VAL A 228 -5.39 -13.86 8.96
C VAL A 228 -4.35 -13.52 7.89
N ALA A 229 -4.75 -13.53 6.61
CA ALA A 229 -3.84 -13.16 5.52
C ALA A 229 -3.37 -11.70 5.61
N VAL A 230 -4.27 -10.77 5.95
CA VAL A 230 -3.94 -9.36 6.22
C VAL A 230 -2.95 -9.25 7.37
N ILE A 231 -3.20 -9.92 8.50
CA ILE A 231 -2.29 -9.91 9.66
C ILE A 231 -0.90 -10.43 9.27
N LEU A 232 -0.82 -11.56 8.59
CA LEU A 232 0.46 -12.15 8.17
C LEU A 232 1.22 -11.24 7.20
N ALA A 233 0.52 -10.64 6.23
CA ALA A 233 1.14 -9.71 5.28
C ALA A 233 1.64 -8.43 5.98
N VAL A 234 0.82 -7.85 6.86
CA VAL A 234 1.18 -6.65 7.64
C VAL A 234 2.39 -6.91 8.52
N LEU A 235 2.41 -8.02 9.25
CA LEU A 235 3.56 -8.40 10.08
C LEU A 235 4.82 -8.64 9.23
N PHE A 236 4.68 -9.33 8.09
CA PHE A 236 5.79 -9.57 7.18
C PHE A 236 6.42 -8.25 6.69
N TYR A 237 5.60 -7.31 6.21
CA TYR A 237 6.11 -6.02 5.74
C TYR A 237 6.62 -5.11 6.87
N ALA A 238 6.03 -5.19 8.06
CA ALA A 238 6.53 -4.48 9.24
C ALA A 238 7.94 -4.96 9.60
N PHE A 239 8.14 -6.26 9.76
CA PHE A 239 9.45 -6.83 10.04
C PHE A 239 10.46 -6.59 8.93
N LEU A 240 10.03 -6.64 7.66
CA LEU A 240 10.88 -6.28 6.53
C LEU A 240 11.31 -4.80 6.59
N GLY A 241 10.39 -3.90 6.93
CA GLY A 241 10.69 -2.47 7.08
C GLY A 241 11.65 -2.20 8.24
N ASP A 242 11.48 -2.88 9.37
CA ASP A 242 12.39 -2.79 10.51
C ASP A 242 13.78 -3.35 10.15
N ALA A 243 13.85 -4.51 9.48
CA ALA A 243 15.12 -5.07 9.03
C ALA A 243 15.86 -4.15 8.04
N LEU A 244 15.14 -3.50 7.11
CA LEU A 244 15.71 -2.51 6.20
C LEU A 244 16.20 -1.27 6.94
N ARG A 245 15.49 -0.85 7.98
CA ARG A 245 15.89 0.25 8.85
C ARG A 245 17.18 -0.08 9.59
N ASP A 246 17.25 -1.25 10.20
CA ASP A 246 18.41 -1.69 10.97
C ASP A 246 19.66 -1.82 10.10
N ALA A 247 19.50 -2.32 8.87
CA ALA A 247 20.57 -2.41 7.88
C ALA A 247 21.03 -1.03 7.34
N ALA A 248 20.16 -0.03 7.38
CA ALA A 248 20.45 1.32 6.91
C ALA A 248 20.97 2.25 8.03
N ASP A 249 20.87 1.85 9.30
CA ASP A 249 21.40 2.60 10.44
C ASP A 249 22.91 2.35 10.58
N PRO A 250 23.79 3.36 10.41
CA PRO A 250 25.23 3.18 10.53
C PRO A 250 25.71 2.95 11.97
N TYR A 251 24.84 3.11 12.97
CA TYR A 251 25.18 2.96 14.39
C TYR A 251 24.69 1.64 15.01
N SER A 252 24.18 0.70 14.20
CA SER A 252 23.82 -0.65 14.65
C SER A 252 25.06 -1.57 14.71
N ILE A 253 25.90 -1.38 15.74
CA ILE A 253 26.89 -2.37 16.20
C ILE A 253 26.57 -2.74 17.64
#